data_AF-A0A812UXS5-F1
#
_entry.id   AF-A0A812UXS5-F1
#
_cell.length_a   1.000
_cell.length_b   1.000
_cell.length_c   1.000
_cell.angle_alpha   90.00
_cell.angle_beta   90.00
_cell.angle_gamma   90.00
#
_symmetry.space_group_name_H-M   'P 1'
#
loop_
_entity.id
_entity.type
_entity.pdbx_description
1 polymer ?
#
loop_
_entity_poly.entity_id
_entity_poly.type
_entity_poly.pdbx_seq_one_letter_code
_entity_poly.pdbx_strand_id
1 'polypeptide(L)'
;MFLPFRATVCLAFSAIPVVAIRADADSFKPHKDLCWNPDEEPPDKLGTVTAIMTRNLGQQCRHEVQGLMEDLFKECEKIEGFSKQKCLKELLQWFTATEERNEGLRLRTKLADAPKEAMLWAGFHGGDPRGLNQTALEHFANMVDTSIVHPSTILGKIVQKNNDLLGCRGDPGASVPCFKRTSWDKGPVVNFWIGASRAFVEGMAARDQGSVVAVLNKGLDPTEKWSLYKSVFWNYELFTIGKELFDGFFPQILLIDMRGTCQKLVKLVTEELRKTFWRPTDTLLKAKPIMCFDCAKGQCDLDEALAARVRSCLGKDWRSWFRSWIRTPKCPRFELEYWRHTEVAVRGS
;
A
#
# COMPACT_ATOMS: atom_id res chain seq x y z
N MET A 1 25.39 36.63 -15.55
CA MET A 1 24.48 35.86 -16.42
C MET A 1 23.99 34.68 -15.60
N PHE A 2 22.78 34.80 -15.05
CA PHE A 2 22.19 33.86 -14.08
C PHE A 2 21.49 32.72 -14.83
N LEU A 3 21.84 31.47 -14.53
CA LEU A 3 21.12 30.28 -14.96
C LEU A 3 20.01 29.98 -13.93
N PRO A 4 18.76 29.70 -14.36
CA PRO A 4 17.65 29.52 -13.43
C PRO A 4 17.58 28.10 -12.86
N PHE A 5 17.35 28.03 -11.56
CA PHE A 5 16.91 26.88 -10.77
C PHE A 5 15.61 26.27 -11.34
N ARG A 6 15.65 25.07 -11.91
CA ARG A 6 14.50 24.13 -11.99
C ARG A 6 15.00 22.69 -12.15
N ALA A 7 15.31 22.03 -11.04
CA ALA A 7 15.43 20.57 -10.97
C ALA A 7 15.29 20.12 -9.52
N THR A 8 14.09 20.22 -8.95
CA THR A 8 13.80 19.64 -7.65
C THR A 8 12.31 19.30 -7.61
N VAL A 9 11.98 18.21 -6.92
CA VAL A 9 10.64 17.65 -6.63
C VAL A 9 10.30 16.46 -7.53
N CYS A 10 10.52 15.23 -7.00
CA CYS A 10 9.89 13.96 -7.41
C CYS A 10 10.38 12.83 -6.47
N LEU A 11 9.88 12.76 -5.24
CA LEU A 11 10.12 11.69 -4.26
C LEU A 11 8.82 11.43 -3.47
N ALA A 12 8.68 10.26 -2.83
CA ALA A 12 7.48 9.74 -2.13
C ALA A 12 6.43 9.18 -3.11
N PHE A 13 6.43 7.88 -3.42
CA PHE A 13 5.66 6.91 -2.63
C PHE A 13 6.27 5.51 -2.45
N SER A 14 7.40 5.20 -3.10
CA SER A 14 8.07 3.90 -2.86
C SER A 14 8.84 3.85 -1.54
N ALA A 15 8.98 5.00 -0.88
CA ALA A 15 9.32 5.09 0.53
C ALA A 15 8.14 5.74 1.25
N ILE A 16 7.16 4.95 1.71
CA ILE A 16 6.93 5.09 3.15
C ILE A 16 8.30 4.79 3.72
N PRO A 17 8.93 5.72 4.45
CA PRO A 17 10.12 5.35 5.19
C PRO A 17 9.65 4.23 6.11
N VAL A 18 9.89 2.98 5.73
CA VAL A 18 10.18 1.96 6.71
C VAL A 18 11.48 2.46 7.34
N VAL A 19 11.28 3.34 8.32
CA VAL A 19 12.24 3.79 9.29
C VAL A 19 13.53 4.33 8.65
N ALA A 20 13.39 5.43 7.91
CA ALA A 20 14.39 6.49 7.98
C ALA A 20 13.78 7.74 8.63
N ILE A 21 12.90 7.53 9.62
CA ILE A 21 12.70 8.48 10.71
C ILE A 21 13.55 7.92 11.86
N ARG A 22 14.88 7.81 11.64
CA ARG A 22 15.82 8.00 12.74
C ARG A 22 16.03 9.51 12.82
N ALA A 23 15.01 10.21 13.28
CA ALA A 23 15.29 11.43 14.00
C ALA A 23 15.87 10.98 15.34
N ASP A 24 16.92 11.67 15.80
CA ASP A 24 17.38 11.60 17.18
C ASP A 24 16.21 11.94 18.11
N ALA A 25 15.41 10.91 18.46
CA ALA A 25 14.27 11.04 19.35
C ALA A 25 14.72 11.46 20.76
N ASP A 26 16.02 11.34 21.05
CA ASP A 26 16.64 11.70 22.31
C ASP A 26 16.64 13.21 22.60
N SER A 27 16.32 14.06 21.61
CA SER A 27 16.25 15.53 21.80
C SER A 27 14.84 16.14 21.65
N PHE A 28 13.86 15.42 21.09
CA PHE A 28 12.51 15.96 20.90
C PHE A 28 11.68 15.84 22.19
N LYS A 29 11.45 16.97 22.87
CA LYS A 29 10.51 17.03 24.00
C LYS A 29 9.12 17.43 23.50
N PRO A 30 8.14 16.50 23.48
CA PRO A 30 6.77 16.86 23.12
C PRO A 30 6.21 17.85 24.15
N HIS A 31 5.43 18.83 23.69
CA HIS A 31 4.67 19.72 24.56
C HIS A 31 3.50 18.95 25.19
N LYS A 32 3.73 18.34 26.36
CA LYS A 32 2.81 17.39 27.02
C LYS A 32 1.48 18.01 27.48
N ASP A 33 1.45 19.29 27.83
CA ASP A 33 0.36 19.87 28.62
C ASP A 33 -0.93 20.18 27.84
N LEU A 34 -0.99 19.83 26.56
CA LEU A 34 -2.11 20.16 25.65
C LEU A 34 -2.32 19.08 24.57
N CYS A 35 -1.86 17.84 24.82
CA CYS A 35 -2.17 16.71 23.95
C CYS A 35 -3.56 16.15 24.27
N TRP A 36 -4.26 15.67 23.24
CA TRP A 36 -5.62 15.14 23.42
C TRP A 36 -5.59 13.84 24.22
N ASN A 37 -6.47 13.74 25.20
CA ASN A 37 -6.69 12.52 25.97
C ASN A 37 -7.67 11.62 25.19
N PRO A 38 -7.25 10.42 24.75
CA PRO A 38 -8.13 9.51 24.00
C PRO A 38 -9.36 9.01 24.76
N ASP A 39 -9.38 9.18 26.09
CA ASP A 39 -10.52 8.83 26.94
C ASP A 39 -11.56 9.97 27.06
N GLU A 40 -11.27 11.16 26.50
CA GLU A 40 -12.21 12.29 26.41
C GLU A 40 -13.07 12.21 25.13
N GLU A 41 -14.16 12.97 25.10
CA GLU A 41 -15.00 13.07 23.90
C GLU A 41 -14.18 13.56 22.69
N PRO A 42 -14.41 12.98 21.50
CA PRO A 42 -13.70 13.39 20.30
C PRO A 42 -14.05 14.85 19.95
N PRO A 43 -13.08 15.67 19.50
CA PRO A 43 -13.34 17.05 19.14
C PRO A 43 -14.41 17.21 18.06
N ASP A 44 -15.27 18.21 18.21
CA ASP A 44 -16.42 18.51 17.35
C ASP A 44 -16.13 19.52 16.23
N LYS A 45 -14.88 20.02 16.16
CA LYS A 45 -14.43 21.02 15.19
C LYS A 45 -13.19 20.55 14.45
N LEU A 46 -13.21 20.69 13.12
CA LEU A 46 -12.06 20.36 12.26
C LEU A 46 -10.78 21.06 12.73
N GLY A 47 -10.85 22.36 13.02
CA GLY A 47 -9.69 23.13 13.49
C GLY A 47 -9.06 22.55 14.75
N THR A 48 -9.86 21.99 15.67
CA THR A 48 -9.35 21.33 16.89
C THR A 48 -8.68 20.00 16.56
N VAL A 49 -9.32 19.15 15.74
CA VAL A 49 -8.72 17.88 15.29
C VAL A 49 -7.39 18.16 14.57
N THR A 50 -7.38 19.13 13.67
CA THR A 50 -6.19 19.53 12.91
C THR A 50 -5.09 20.08 13.83
N ALA A 51 -5.44 20.90 14.83
CA ALA A 51 -4.47 21.38 15.82
C ALA A 51 -3.82 20.22 16.59
N ILE A 52 -4.59 19.19 16.96
CA ILE A 52 -4.07 17.99 17.64
C ILE A 52 -3.12 17.23 16.72
N MET A 53 -3.53 16.94 15.47
CA MET A 53 -2.72 16.16 14.51
C MET A 53 -1.44 16.88 14.07
N THR A 54 -1.41 18.20 14.15
CA THR A 54 -0.29 19.00 13.62
C THR A 54 0.62 19.59 14.68
N ARG A 55 0.31 19.36 15.95
CA ARG A 55 0.97 19.97 17.11
C ARG A 55 2.48 19.74 17.14
N ASN A 56 2.89 18.50 16.96
CA ASN A 56 4.30 18.12 17.01
C ASN A 56 5.02 18.31 15.67
N LEU A 57 4.29 18.61 14.59
CA LEU A 57 4.84 18.73 13.25
C LEU A 57 5.60 20.05 13.09
N GLY A 58 6.73 19.99 12.41
CA GLY A 58 7.44 21.13 11.88
C GLY A 58 6.60 21.88 10.84
N GLN A 59 6.99 23.11 10.53
CA GLN A 59 6.16 24.04 9.76
C GLN A 59 5.74 23.46 8.40
N GLN A 60 6.66 22.89 7.62
CA GLN A 60 6.33 22.38 6.29
C GLN A 60 5.36 21.19 6.35
N CYS A 61 5.67 20.17 7.16
CA CYS A 61 4.79 19.02 7.39
C CYS A 61 3.42 19.43 7.92
N ARG A 62 3.38 20.41 8.84
CA ARG A 62 2.13 20.97 9.36
C ARG A 62 1.21 21.49 8.27
N HIS A 63 1.72 22.30 7.33
CA HIS A 63 0.89 22.85 6.26
C HIS A 63 0.33 21.76 5.34
N GLU A 64 1.15 20.76 5.00
CA GLU A 64 0.73 19.65 4.15
C GLU A 64 -0.33 18.78 4.85
N VAL A 65 -0.16 18.48 6.15
CA VAL A 65 -1.15 17.73 6.94
C VAL A 65 -2.44 18.54 7.16
N GLN A 66 -2.35 19.86 7.33
CA GLN A 66 -3.52 20.74 7.41
C GLN A 66 -4.34 20.67 6.11
N GLY A 67 -3.71 20.87 4.96
CA GLY A 67 -4.38 20.78 3.67
C GLY A 67 -4.96 19.39 3.40
N LEU A 68 -4.22 18.33 3.76
CA LEU A 68 -4.68 16.95 3.67
C LEU A 68 -5.97 16.75 4.46
N MET A 69 -6.00 17.19 5.72
CA MET A 69 -7.18 17.05 6.58
C MET A 69 -8.39 17.83 6.05
N GLU A 70 -8.18 19.06 5.59
CA GLU A 70 -9.24 19.87 5.00
C GLU A 70 -9.82 19.24 3.74
N ASP A 71 -8.98 18.69 2.87
CA ASP A 71 -9.41 18.07 1.63
C ASP A 71 -10.10 16.72 1.87
N LEU A 72 -9.58 15.89 2.76
CA LEU A 72 -10.25 14.65 3.18
C LEU A 72 -11.62 14.94 3.82
N PHE A 73 -11.71 15.99 4.63
CA PHE A 73 -12.96 16.40 5.25
C PHE A 73 -13.98 16.85 4.21
N LYS A 74 -13.58 17.67 3.24
CA LYS A 74 -14.44 18.13 2.13
C LYS A 74 -14.96 16.96 1.29
N GLU A 75 -14.13 15.96 1.00
CA GLU A 75 -14.61 14.77 0.27
C GLU A 75 -15.51 13.89 1.15
N CYS A 76 -15.24 13.79 2.44
CA CYS A 76 -16.10 13.07 3.38
C CYS A 76 -17.52 13.65 3.43
N GLU A 77 -17.67 14.98 3.45
CA GLU A 77 -18.99 15.64 3.49
C GLU A 77 -19.83 15.41 2.22
N LYS A 78 -19.21 15.00 1.12
CA LYS A 78 -19.92 14.62 -0.11
C LYS A 78 -20.47 13.19 -0.08
N ILE A 79 -20.05 12.38 0.89
CA ILE A 79 -20.47 11.00 1.01
C ILE A 79 -21.87 10.95 1.61
N GLU A 80 -22.82 10.41 0.84
CA GLU A 80 -24.19 10.22 1.31
C GLU A 80 -24.24 9.46 2.66
N GLY A 81 -25.00 10.00 3.60
CA GLY A 81 -25.16 9.45 4.95
C GLY A 81 -24.06 9.83 5.95
N PHE A 82 -23.08 10.67 5.57
CA PHE A 82 -22.08 11.19 6.49
C PHE A 82 -22.48 12.58 7.00
N SER A 83 -22.62 12.70 8.32
CA SER A 83 -22.74 14.01 8.98
C SER A 83 -21.36 14.62 9.20
N LYS A 84 -21.32 15.94 9.41
CA LYS A 84 -20.12 16.68 9.79
C LYS A 84 -19.37 16.01 10.96
N GLN A 85 -20.10 15.63 12.00
CA GLN A 85 -19.56 14.98 13.19
C GLN A 85 -19.00 13.58 12.88
N LYS A 86 -19.68 12.82 12.02
CA LYS A 86 -19.19 11.51 11.56
C LYS A 86 -17.88 11.65 10.80
N CYS A 87 -17.76 12.63 9.92
CA CYS A 87 -16.50 12.91 9.21
C CYS A 87 -15.34 13.25 10.15
N LEU A 88 -15.58 14.07 11.17
CA LEU A 88 -14.55 14.40 12.16
C LEU A 88 -14.10 13.17 12.96
N LYS A 89 -15.06 12.35 13.39
CA LYS A 89 -14.78 11.10 14.13
C LYS A 89 -13.92 10.16 13.30
N GLU A 90 -14.29 9.96 12.04
CA GLU A 90 -13.58 9.07 11.10
C GLU A 90 -12.17 9.57 10.77
N LEU A 91 -11.99 10.88 10.54
CA LEU A 91 -10.66 11.46 10.36
C LEU A 91 -9.81 11.31 11.61
N LEU A 92 -10.36 11.61 12.78
CA LEU A 92 -9.65 11.43 14.04
C LEU A 92 -9.17 9.97 14.15
N GLN A 93 -10.05 9.00 13.94
CA GLN A 93 -9.74 7.57 13.98
C GLN A 93 -8.64 7.16 13.00
N TRP A 94 -8.65 7.72 11.78
CA TRP A 94 -7.63 7.44 10.77
C TRP A 94 -6.24 7.89 11.25
N PHE A 95 -6.13 9.11 11.77
CA PHE A 95 -4.84 9.68 12.20
C PHE A 95 -4.40 9.19 13.58
N THR A 96 -5.30 8.63 14.40
CA THR A 96 -4.95 8.02 15.70
C THR A 96 -4.83 6.51 15.67
N ALA A 97 -5.20 5.87 14.56
CA ALA A 97 -5.33 4.41 14.42
C ALA A 97 -6.28 3.78 15.46
N THR A 98 -7.29 4.52 15.94
CA THR A 98 -8.34 3.96 16.79
C THR A 98 -9.41 3.27 15.93
N GLU A 99 -9.31 1.95 15.77
CA GLU A 99 -10.29 1.18 15.02
C GLU A 99 -11.57 0.94 15.85
N GLU A 100 -12.69 1.55 15.44
CA GLU A 100 -14.02 0.97 15.72
C GLU A 100 -14.34 -0.03 14.59
N ARG A 101 -14.64 -1.28 14.95
CA ARG A 101 -14.63 -2.44 14.06
C ARG A 101 -15.50 -2.34 12.79
N ASN A 102 -16.51 -1.46 12.74
CA ASN A 102 -17.53 -1.50 11.67
C ASN A 102 -17.84 -0.17 10.95
N GLU A 103 -17.63 1.00 11.55
CA GLU A 103 -18.02 2.28 10.91
C GLU A 103 -16.89 2.90 10.08
N GLY A 104 -15.65 2.80 10.59
CA GLY A 104 -14.44 3.36 10.01
C GLY A 104 -14.11 2.93 8.57
N LEU A 105 -14.71 1.82 8.13
CA LEU A 105 -14.42 1.18 6.85
C LEU A 105 -15.07 1.93 5.67
N ARG A 106 -16.21 2.62 5.88
CA ARG A 106 -16.97 3.24 4.79
C ARG A 106 -16.29 4.47 4.18
N LEU A 107 -15.67 5.33 5.00
CA LEU A 107 -14.95 6.50 4.48
C LEU A 107 -13.70 6.04 3.71
N ARG A 108 -12.91 5.17 4.35
CA ARG A 108 -11.66 4.63 3.81
C ARG A 108 -11.86 3.97 2.44
N THR A 109 -12.81 3.04 2.35
CA THR A 109 -13.11 2.34 1.09
C THR A 109 -13.60 3.28 0.00
N LYS A 110 -14.49 4.24 0.30
CA LYS A 110 -14.95 5.22 -0.70
C LYS A 110 -13.86 6.14 -1.22
N LEU A 111 -12.97 6.62 -0.35
CA LEU A 111 -11.87 7.49 -0.78
C LEU A 111 -10.78 6.72 -1.53
N ALA A 112 -10.55 5.46 -1.16
CA ALA A 112 -9.59 4.58 -1.79
C ALA A 112 -10.12 3.85 -3.04
N ASP A 113 -11.39 4.10 -3.43
CA ASP A 113 -11.99 3.46 -4.59
C ASP A 113 -11.31 3.93 -5.89
N ALA A 114 -10.85 2.97 -6.68
CA ALA A 114 -10.16 3.20 -7.94
C ALA A 114 -11.17 3.19 -9.09
N PRO A 115 -10.97 3.95 -10.18
CA PRO A 115 -11.93 3.96 -11.28
C PRO A 115 -12.02 2.62 -12.04
N LYS A 116 -10.98 1.78 -11.97
CA LYS A 116 -10.92 0.41 -12.52
C LYS A 116 -10.42 -0.57 -11.46
N GLU A 117 -10.29 -1.86 -11.81
CA GLU A 117 -9.58 -2.83 -10.96
C GLU A 117 -8.21 -2.27 -10.58
N ALA A 118 -7.90 -2.32 -9.30
CA ALA A 118 -6.77 -1.63 -8.74
C ALA A 118 -5.50 -2.49 -8.78
N MET A 119 -4.37 -1.84 -9.05
CA MET A 119 -3.04 -2.42 -9.15
C MET A 119 -2.15 -1.87 -8.04
N LEU A 120 -1.53 -2.78 -7.28
CA LEU A 120 -0.50 -2.48 -6.28
C LEU A 120 0.86 -2.37 -6.94
N TRP A 121 1.78 -1.65 -6.31
CA TRP A 121 3.12 -1.50 -6.87
C TRP A 121 4.18 -1.09 -5.83
N ALA A 122 5.44 -1.39 -6.14
CA ALA A 122 6.58 -0.92 -5.35
C ALA A 122 7.81 -0.69 -6.23
N GLY A 123 8.55 0.41 -5.99
CA GLY A 123 9.88 0.61 -6.60
C GLY A 123 9.91 1.36 -7.94
N PHE A 124 8.87 2.12 -8.28
CA PHE A 124 8.79 2.91 -9.54
C PHE A 124 9.07 4.42 -9.36
N HIS A 125 9.52 4.85 -8.18
CA HIS A 125 9.97 6.23 -7.95
C HIS A 125 11.49 6.32 -7.87
N GLY A 126 12.06 7.37 -8.46
CA GLY A 126 13.49 7.69 -8.38
C GLY A 126 14.30 7.39 -9.64
N GLY A 127 13.63 7.00 -10.74
CA GLY A 127 14.29 6.69 -12.01
C GLY A 127 15.14 5.43 -11.91
N ASP A 128 14.55 4.27 -12.20
CA ASP A 128 15.36 3.09 -12.50
C ASP A 128 16.17 3.38 -13.77
N PRO A 129 17.47 3.02 -13.85
CA PRO A 129 18.27 3.18 -15.07
C PRO A 129 17.66 2.49 -16.30
N ARG A 130 16.74 1.54 -16.10
CA ARG A 130 15.98 0.84 -17.15
C ARG A 130 14.73 1.62 -17.61
N GLY A 131 14.50 2.83 -17.12
CA GLY A 131 13.30 3.62 -17.45
C GLY A 131 12.03 3.18 -16.70
N LEU A 132 12.14 2.26 -15.73
CA LEU A 132 11.03 1.84 -14.88
C LEU A 132 10.72 2.96 -13.87
N ASN A 133 9.78 3.82 -14.25
CA ASN A 133 9.33 4.96 -13.46
C ASN A 133 7.80 4.98 -13.34
N GLN A 134 7.28 5.96 -12.62
CA GLN A 134 5.84 6.13 -12.39
C GLN A 134 5.05 6.25 -13.70
N THR A 135 5.57 6.99 -14.68
CA THR A 135 4.92 7.16 -15.99
C THR A 135 4.85 5.84 -16.77
N ALA A 136 5.91 5.04 -16.75
CA ALA A 136 5.91 3.71 -17.37
C ALA A 136 4.89 2.78 -16.70
N LEU A 137 4.78 2.84 -15.37
CA LEU A 137 3.80 2.08 -14.61
C LEU A 137 2.35 2.51 -14.90
N GLU A 138 2.08 3.82 -15.00
CA GLU A 138 0.77 4.35 -15.38
C GLU A 138 0.37 3.92 -16.79
N HIS A 139 1.31 4.01 -17.75
CA HIS A 139 1.09 3.53 -19.11
C HIS A 139 0.78 2.03 -19.13
N PHE A 140 1.52 1.24 -18.34
CA PHE A 140 1.29 -0.19 -18.21
C PHE A 140 -0.07 -0.53 -17.59
N ALA A 141 -0.46 0.15 -16.51
CA ALA A 141 -1.76 -0.05 -15.89
C ALA A 141 -2.90 0.21 -16.89
N ASN A 142 -2.77 1.24 -17.74
CA ASN A 142 -3.72 1.52 -18.82
C ASN A 142 -3.79 0.37 -19.84
N MET A 143 -2.65 -0.19 -20.27
CA MET A 143 -2.62 -1.33 -21.21
C MET A 143 -3.26 -2.60 -20.61
N VAL A 144 -3.18 -2.78 -19.29
CA VAL A 144 -3.79 -3.90 -18.55
C VAL A 144 -5.26 -3.64 -18.20
N ASP A 145 -5.79 -2.46 -18.49
CA ASP A 145 -7.12 -1.99 -18.10
C ASP A 145 -7.35 -1.95 -16.57
N THR A 146 -6.30 -1.56 -15.84
CA THR A 146 -6.30 -1.42 -14.39
C THR A 146 -5.95 0.03 -14.00
N SER A 147 -6.13 0.36 -12.73
CA SER A 147 -5.74 1.64 -12.16
C SER A 147 -4.70 1.44 -11.06
N ILE A 148 -3.58 2.14 -11.11
CA ILE A 148 -2.71 2.18 -9.94
C ILE A 148 -3.43 2.88 -8.78
N VAL A 149 -3.41 2.26 -7.60
CA VAL A 149 -4.14 2.74 -6.40
C VAL A 149 -3.85 4.20 -6.05
N HIS A 150 -2.64 4.67 -6.35
CA HIS A 150 -2.24 6.06 -6.28
C HIS A 150 -1.53 6.43 -7.59
N PRO A 151 -1.88 7.54 -8.26
CA PRO A 151 -2.79 8.62 -7.84
C PRO A 151 -4.23 8.48 -8.38
N SER A 152 -4.68 7.31 -8.85
CA SER A 152 -5.97 7.19 -9.55
C SER A 152 -7.21 7.37 -8.67
N THR A 153 -7.07 7.22 -7.35
CA THR A 153 -8.15 7.29 -6.36
C THR A 153 -8.39 8.72 -5.85
N ILE A 154 -9.54 8.97 -5.22
CA ILE A 154 -9.80 10.27 -4.57
C ILE A 154 -8.74 10.54 -3.49
N LEU A 155 -8.48 9.55 -2.64
CA LEU A 155 -7.44 9.60 -1.62
C LEU A 155 -6.07 9.94 -2.22
N GLY A 156 -5.69 9.29 -3.32
CA GLY A 156 -4.42 9.55 -3.98
C GLY A 156 -4.32 10.95 -4.58
N LYS A 157 -5.39 11.47 -5.19
CA LYS A 157 -5.42 12.85 -5.70
C LYS A 157 -5.29 13.88 -4.59
N ILE A 158 -5.95 13.65 -3.45
CA ILE A 158 -5.84 14.53 -2.28
C ILE A 158 -4.41 14.54 -1.75
N VAL A 159 -3.79 13.37 -1.61
CA VAL A 159 -2.38 13.24 -1.22
C VAL A 159 -1.47 14.01 -2.17
N GLN A 160 -1.64 13.82 -3.47
CA GLN A 160 -0.83 14.48 -4.50
C GLN A 160 -1.00 16.00 -4.46
N LYS A 161 -2.24 16.48 -4.28
CA LYS A 161 -2.53 17.90 -4.10
C LYS A 161 -1.81 18.49 -2.88
N ASN A 162 -1.61 17.69 -1.85
CA ASN A 162 -0.91 18.04 -0.61
C ASN A 162 0.57 17.62 -0.64
N ASN A 163 1.18 17.67 -1.83
CA ASN A 163 2.62 17.48 -2.06
C ASN A 163 3.15 16.12 -1.57
N ASP A 164 2.33 15.08 -1.64
CA ASP A 164 2.70 13.71 -1.25
C ASP A 164 3.21 13.60 0.20
N LEU A 165 2.89 14.60 1.04
CA LEU A 165 3.43 14.80 2.39
C LEU A 165 4.97 14.82 2.46
N LEU A 166 5.62 15.33 1.42
CA LEU A 166 7.08 15.40 1.30
C LEU A 166 7.75 16.20 2.42
N GLY A 167 7.11 17.27 2.90
CA GLY A 167 7.54 18.08 4.03
C GLY A 167 7.56 17.34 5.36
N CYS A 168 6.87 16.20 5.46
CA CYS A 168 6.90 15.33 6.64
C CYS A 168 8.09 14.35 6.65
N ARG A 169 8.86 14.27 5.57
CA ARG A 169 9.99 13.37 5.49
C ARG A 169 11.13 13.84 6.41
N GLY A 170 11.43 13.02 7.41
CA GLY A 170 12.47 13.34 8.40
C GLY A 170 12.00 14.30 9.49
N ASP A 171 10.73 14.70 9.49
CA ASP A 171 10.11 15.44 10.58
C ASP A 171 9.94 14.51 11.79
N PRO A 172 10.58 14.79 12.95
CA PRO A 172 10.41 13.96 14.14
C PRO A 172 8.96 13.89 14.61
N GLY A 173 8.22 14.99 14.46
CA GLY A 173 6.81 15.09 14.84
C GLY A 173 5.88 14.18 14.05
N ALA A 174 6.24 13.81 12.83
CA ALA A 174 5.43 12.93 11.98
C ALA A 174 5.21 11.55 12.63
N SER A 175 6.16 11.10 13.45
CA SER A 175 6.13 9.83 14.20
C SER A 175 5.76 9.98 15.67
N VAL A 176 5.66 11.20 16.19
CA VAL A 176 5.39 11.45 17.62
C VAL A 176 3.94 11.92 17.80
N PRO A 177 3.07 11.08 18.38
CA PRO A 177 1.68 11.45 18.54
C PRO A 177 1.50 12.51 19.62
N CYS A 178 0.49 13.37 19.45
CA CYS A 178 -0.02 14.25 20.50
C CYS A 178 -1.38 13.77 21.02
N PHE A 179 -1.42 12.46 21.21
CA PHE A 179 -2.45 11.66 21.86
C PHE A 179 -1.71 10.39 22.27
N LYS A 180 -1.80 9.95 23.53
CA LYS A 180 -1.16 8.70 23.95
C LYS A 180 -2.09 7.91 24.82
N ARG A 181 -2.58 6.81 24.28
CA ARG A 181 -3.25 5.73 25.01
C ARG A 181 -2.27 4.62 25.37
N THR A 182 -1.32 4.33 24.48
CA THR A 182 -0.36 3.24 24.67
C THR A 182 1.07 3.63 24.28
N SER A 183 2.05 2.82 24.70
CA SER A 183 3.46 2.97 24.29
C SER A 183 3.70 2.65 22.81
N TRP A 184 2.72 2.07 22.12
CA TRP A 184 2.81 1.65 20.72
C TRP A 184 2.18 2.66 19.75
N ASP A 185 1.57 3.72 20.26
CA ASP A 185 0.91 4.74 19.44
C ASP A 185 1.94 5.42 18.54
N LYS A 186 1.64 5.42 17.24
CA LYS A 186 2.48 6.07 16.23
C LYS A 186 1.96 7.48 15.96
N GLY A 187 2.82 8.32 15.41
CA GLY A 187 2.45 9.67 15.01
C GLY A 187 1.39 9.73 13.91
N PRO A 188 0.74 10.89 13.76
CA PRO A 188 -0.43 11.05 12.90
C PRO A 188 -0.15 10.75 11.43
N VAL A 189 1.02 11.13 10.93
CA VAL A 189 1.42 10.88 9.53
C VAL A 189 1.66 9.39 9.30
N VAL A 190 2.26 8.70 10.28
CA VAL A 190 2.50 7.26 10.20
C VAL A 190 1.18 6.50 10.21
N ASN A 191 0.24 6.86 11.10
CA ASN A 191 -1.09 6.24 11.14
C ASN A 191 -1.88 6.51 9.87
N PHE A 192 -1.83 7.74 9.34
CA PHE A 192 -2.44 8.08 8.06
C PHE A 192 -1.98 7.14 6.95
N TRP A 193 -0.66 6.97 6.79
CA TRP A 193 -0.10 6.09 5.75
C TRP A 193 -0.46 4.62 5.93
N ILE A 194 -0.46 4.14 7.19
CA ILE A 194 -0.93 2.79 7.51
C ILE A 194 -2.39 2.64 7.06
N GLY A 195 -3.26 3.55 7.48
CA GLY A 195 -4.68 3.52 7.14
C GLY A 195 -4.94 3.65 5.64
N ALA A 196 -4.22 4.52 4.95
CA ALA A 196 -4.34 4.73 3.50
C ALA A 196 -3.95 3.48 2.70
N SER A 197 -2.82 2.86 3.06
CA SER A 197 -2.35 1.64 2.39
C SER A 197 -3.32 0.47 2.60
N ARG A 198 -3.89 0.35 3.81
CA ARG A 198 -4.94 -0.64 4.12
C ARG A 198 -6.21 -0.37 3.31
N ALA A 199 -6.65 0.88 3.26
CA ALA A 199 -7.87 1.30 2.59
C ALA A 199 -7.88 0.92 1.09
N PHE A 200 -6.72 0.95 0.43
CA PHE A 200 -6.60 0.51 -0.97
C PHE A 200 -6.96 -0.97 -1.14
N VAL A 201 -6.46 -1.84 -0.26
CA VAL A 201 -6.75 -3.28 -0.32
C VAL A 201 -8.19 -3.57 0.13
N GLU A 202 -8.65 -2.91 1.19
CA GLU A 202 -10.05 -2.98 1.64
C GLU A 202 -11.02 -2.55 0.52
N GLY A 203 -10.65 -1.54 -0.27
CA GLY A 203 -11.41 -1.11 -1.46
C GLY A 203 -11.47 -2.18 -2.55
N MET A 204 -10.37 -2.91 -2.82
CA MET A 204 -10.37 -4.05 -3.75
C MET A 204 -11.31 -5.16 -3.25
N ALA A 205 -11.24 -5.47 -1.96
CA ALA A 205 -12.07 -6.50 -1.32
C ALA A 205 -13.56 -6.14 -1.35
N ALA A 206 -13.90 -4.89 -1.01
CA ALA A 206 -15.28 -4.39 -1.03
C ALA A 206 -15.94 -4.45 -2.43
N ARG A 207 -15.13 -4.48 -3.49
CA ARG A 207 -15.58 -4.62 -4.88
C ARG A 207 -15.54 -6.05 -5.42
N ASP A 208 -15.17 -7.01 -4.58
CA ASP A 208 -14.95 -8.40 -4.96
C ASP A 208 -14.05 -8.52 -6.21
N GLN A 209 -12.95 -7.73 -6.23
CA GLN A 209 -12.05 -7.67 -7.36
C GLN A 209 -11.46 -9.07 -7.68
N GLY A 210 -11.61 -9.53 -8.92
CA GLY A 210 -11.29 -10.91 -9.27
C GLY A 210 -9.80 -11.26 -9.20
N SER A 211 -8.92 -10.25 -9.23
CA SER A 211 -7.46 -10.42 -9.23
C SER A 211 -6.76 -9.27 -8.52
N VAL A 212 -5.69 -9.55 -7.75
CA VAL A 212 -4.80 -8.52 -7.19
C VAL A 212 -3.50 -8.58 -7.97
N VAL A 213 -3.23 -7.53 -8.74
CA VAL A 213 -1.98 -7.39 -9.51
C VAL A 213 -1.01 -6.51 -8.74
N ALA A 214 0.20 -7.00 -8.50
CA ALA A 214 1.27 -6.25 -7.86
C ALA A 214 2.51 -6.17 -8.76
N VAL A 215 2.91 -4.96 -9.16
CA VAL A 215 4.12 -4.72 -9.96
C VAL A 215 5.28 -4.30 -9.06
N LEU A 216 6.33 -5.12 -8.98
CA LEU A 216 7.39 -4.98 -7.99
C LEU A 216 8.75 -4.77 -8.65
N ASN A 217 9.40 -3.67 -8.28
CA ASN A 217 10.74 -3.30 -8.72
C ASN A 217 11.65 -2.99 -7.51
N LYS A 218 11.72 -3.92 -6.56
CA LYS A 218 12.58 -3.80 -5.36
C LYS A 218 13.27 -5.12 -5.05
N GLY A 219 14.48 -5.05 -4.50
CA GLY A 219 15.25 -6.25 -4.12
C GLY A 219 14.70 -6.95 -2.89
N LEU A 220 15.06 -8.23 -2.74
CA LEU A 220 14.67 -9.09 -1.61
C LEU A 220 15.78 -9.22 -0.55
N ASP A 221 16.71 -8.28 -0.50
CA ASP A 221 17.69 -8.18 0.59
C ASP A 221 17.18 -7.13 1.59
N PRO A 222 16.97 -7.48 2.88
CA PRO A 222 16.50 -6.52 3.89
C PRO A 222 17.51 -5.40 4.19
N THR A 223 18.79 -5.62 3.93
CA THR A 223 19.86 -4.63 4.18
C THR A 223 19.89 -3.55 3.10
N GLU A 224 19.46 -3.86 1.88
CA GLU A 224 19.42 -2.91 0.77
C GLU A 224 18.60 -1.66 1.11
N LYS A 225 19.08 -0.51 0.65
CA LYS A 225 18.37 0.77 0.76
C LYS A 225 16.97 0.67 0.13
N TRP A 226 16.86 0.00 -1.01
CA TRP A 226 15.64 -0.14 -1.81
C TRP A 226 15.04 -1.55 -1.72
N SER A 227 14.97 -2.06 -0.49
CA SER A 227 14.40 -3.38 -0.18
C SER A 227 12.87 -3.41 -0.27
N LEU A 228 12.32 -4.53 -0.75
CA LEU A 228 10.89 -4.82 -0.73
C LEU A 228 10.37 -4.91 0.71
N TYR A 229 11.15 -5.47 1.65
CA TYR A 229 10.81 -5.52 3.08
C TYR A 229 10.59 -4.13 3.70
N LYS A 230 11.12 -3.09 3.04
CA LYS A 230 10.97 -1.69 3.44
C LYS A 230 9.87 -0.96 2.66
N SER A 231 9.01 -1.69 1.94
CA SER A 231 7.95 -1.11 1.11
C SER A 231 6.59 -1.07 1.81
N VAL A 232 5.72 -0.21 1.27
CA VAL A 232 4.29 -0.13 1.61
C VAL A 232 3.60 -1.48 1.38
N PHE A 233 3.84 -2.05 0.19
CA PHE A 233 3.35 -3.35 -0.20
C PHE A 233 3.63 -4.40 0.86
N TRP A 234 4.88 -4.52 1.32
CA TRP A 234 5.26 -5.56 2.26
C TRP A 234 4.67 -5.36 3.66
N ASN A 235 4.67 -4.13 4.18
CA ASN A 235 4.36 -3.89 5.60
C ASN A 235 2.87 -3.66 5.86
N TYR A 236 2.10 -3.25 4.85
CA TYR A 236 0.72 -2.84 5.04
C TYR A 236 -0.22 -3.56 4.07
N GLU A 237 0.03 -3.49 2.77
CA GLU A 237 -0.91 -4.01 1.77
C GLU A 237 -0.95 -5.54 1.82
N LEU A 238 0.21 -6.22 1.87
CA LEU A 238 0.28 -7.68 1.91
C LEU A 238 -0.35 -8.27 3.17
N PHE A 239 -0.13 -7.62 4.32
CA PHE A 239 -0.80 -7.99 5.56
C PHE A 239 -2.32 -7.85 5.43
N THR A 240 -2.79 -6.73 4.86
CA THR A 240 -4.23 -6.50 4.65
C THR A 240 -4.83 -7.51 3.67
N ILE A 241 -4.13 -7.88 2.59
CA ILE A 241 -4.58 -8.95 1.70
C ILE A 241 -4.81 -10.22 2.53
N GLY A 242 -3.87 -10.59 3.39
CA GLY A 242 -4.01 -11.75 4.28
C GLY A 242 -5.24 -11.68 5.21
N LYS A 243 -5.59 -10.47 5.68
CA LYS A 243 -6.79 -10.24 6.49
C LYS A 243 -8.06 -10.37 5.64
N GLU A 244 -8.14 -9.72 4.49
CA GLU A 244 -9.32 -9.76 3.62
C GLU A 244 -9.57 -11.18 3.06
N LEU A 245 -8.51 -11.96 2.81
CA LEU A 245 -8.61 -13.40 2.47
C LEU A 245 -9.40 -14.18 3.51
N PHE A 246 -9.28 -13.83 4.78
CA PHE A 246 -10.04 -14.45 5.86
C PHE A 246 -11.50 -13.99 5.88
N ASP A 247 -11.75 -12.72 5.55
CA ASP A 247 -13.07 -12.09 5.53
C ASP A 247 -13.88 -12.40 4.23
N GLY A 248 -13.42 -13.34 3.40
CA GLY A 248 -14.16 -13.86 2.26
C GLY A 248 -13.77 -13.30 0.90
N PHE A 249 -12.76 -12.43 0.83
CA PHE A 249 -12.22 -11.92 -0.43
C PHE A 249 -11.24 -12.95 -1.03
N PHE A 250 -11.51 -13.50 -2.22
CA PHE A 250 -10.70 -14.58 -2.78
C PHE A 250 -10.12 -14.27 -4.17
N PRO A 251 -9.24 -13.27 -4.32
CA PRO A 251 -8.69 -12.86 -5.61
C PRO A 251 -7.64 -13.85 -6.13
N GLN A 252 -7.41 -13.85 -7.44
CA GLN A 252 -6.16 -14.38 -8.01
C GLN A 252 -5.02 -13.38 -7.74
N ILE A 253 -4.00 -13.77 -6.98
CA ILE A 253 -2.82 -12.93 -6.75
C ILE A 253 -1.84 -13.12 -7.90
N LEU A 254 -1.46 -12.01 -8.54
CA LEU A 254 -0.51 -11.96 -9.65
C LEU A 254 0.61 -10.97 -9.34
N LEU A 255 1.85 -11.47 -9.29
CA LEU A 255 3.05 -10.68 -9.07
C LEU A 255 3.77 -10.47 -10.40
N ILE A 256 4.28 -9.26 -10.64
CA ILE A 256 5.17 -8.94 -11.75
C ILE A 256 6.49 -8.52 -11.14
N ASP A 257 7.50 -9.38 -11.21
CA ASP A 257 8.79 -9.17 -10.57
C ASP A 257 9.83 -8.64 -11.55
N MET A 258 9.99 -7.32 -11.57
CA MET A 258 10.96 -6.62 -12.41
C MET A 258 12.41 -6.86 -11.98
N ARG A 259 12.68 -7.64 -10.93
CA ARG A 259 14.04 -8.00 -10.48
C ARG A 259 14.45 -9.41 -10.85
N GLY A 260 13.54 -10.22 -11.42
CA GLY A 260 13.89 -11.57 -11.85
C GLY A 260 14.05 -12.57 -10.69
N THR A 261 13.24 -12.44 -9.64
CA THR A 261 13.35 -13.23 -8.41
C THR A 261 12.06 -13.97 -8.05
N CYS A 262 11.19 -14.25 -9.03
CA CYS A 262 9.84 -14.78 -8.82
C CYS A 262 9.79 -15.98 -7.87
N GLN A 263 10.69 -16.96 -8.03
CA GLN A 263 10.71 -18.15 -7.19
C GLN A 263 10.86 -17.81 -5.69
N LYS A 264 11.79 -16.91 -5.36
CA LYS A 264 12.02 -16.48 -3.98
C LYS A 264 10.88 -15.57 -3.50
N LEU A 265 10.42 -14.66 -4.34
CA LEU A 265 9.33 -13.74 -4.05
C LEU A 265 8.03 -14.48 -3.70
N VAL A 266 7.60 -15.43 -4.54
CA VAL A 266 6.37 -16.21 -4.33
C VAL A 266 6.43 -16.97 -3.00
N LYS A 267 7.56 -17.60 -2.69
CA LYS A 267 7.76 -18.30 -1.41
C LYS A 267 7.58 -17.35 -0.23
N LEU A 268 8.25 -16.20 -0.27
CA LEU A 268 8.20 -15.22 0.82
C LEU A 268 6.80 -14.61 1.00
N VAL A 269 6.13 -14.25 -0.10
CA VAL A 269 4.76 -13.71 -0.06
C VAL A 269 3.79 -14.75 0.50
N THR A 270 3.94 -16.02 0.09
CA THR A 270 3.13 -17.13 0.63
C THR A 270 3.35 -17.30 2.14
N GLU A 271 4.60 -17.29 2.59
CA GLU A 271 4.94 -17.38 4.01
C GLU A 271 4.37 -16.21 4.81
N GLU A 272 4.42 -14.98 4.27
CA GLU A 272 3.88 -13.80 4.94
C GLU A 272 2.35 -13.86 5.05
N LEU A 273 1.65 -14.26 3.98
CA LEU A 273 0.20 -14.46 4.02
C LEU A 273 -0.21 -15.55 5.04
N ARG A 274 0.61 -16.61 5.18
CA ARG A 274 0.39 -17.66 6.18
C ARG A 274 0.56 -17.19 7.62
N LYS A 275 1.44 -16.22 7.88
CA LYS A 275 1.63 -15.65 9.23
C LYS A 275 0.37 -14.97 9.73
N THR A 276 -0.39 -14.35 8.82
CA THR A 276 -1.65 -13.70 9.19
C THR A 276 -2.63 -14.75 9.69
N PHE A 277 -2.84 -15.87 8.97
CA PHE A 277 -3.60 -17.04 9.45
C PHE A 277 -3.22 -18.33 8.70
N TRP A 278 -2.79 -19.39 9.40
CA TRP A 278 -2.20 -20.59 8.75
C TRP A 278 -3.22 -21.43 7.94
N ARG A 279 -4.34 -21.86 8.55
CA ARG A 279 -5.19 -22.93 7.98
C ARG A 279 -6.08 -22.52 6.79
N PRO A 280 -6.81 -21.38 6.83
CA PRO A 280 -7.64 -20.97 5.71
C PRO A 280 -6.80 -20.60 4.49
N THR A 281 -5.72 -19.85 4.72
CA THR A 281 -4.81 -19.36 3.66
C THR A 281 -4.16 -20.50 2.88
N ASP A 282 -3.75 -21.59 3.53
CA ASP A 282 -3.18 -22.75 2.83
C ASP A 282 -4.15 -23.40 1.84
N THR A 283 -5.41 -23.52 2.21
CA THR A 283 -6.43 -24.13 1.33
C THR A 283 -6.71 -23.21 0.13
N LEU A 284 -6.78 -21.91 0.39
CA LEU A 284 -7.02 -20.89 -0.64
C LEU A 284 -5.86 -20.77 -1.62
N LEU A 285 -4.63 -20.69 -1.12
CA LEU A 285 -3.43 -20.58 -1.97
C LEU A 285 -3.14 -21.89 -2.71
N LYS A 286 -3.64 -23.04 -2.24
CA LYS A 286 -3.66 -24.28 -3.04
C LYS A 286 -4.67 -24.21 -4.19
N ALA A 287 -5.87 -23.67 -3.94
CA ALA A 287 -6.91 -23.55 -4.95
C ALA A 287 -6.62 -22.46 -6.00
N LYS A 288 -6.03 -21.34 -5.56
CA LYS A 288 -5.59 -20.21 -6.38
C LYS A 288 -4.13 -19.87 -6.06
N PRO A 289 -3.16 -20.61 -6.64
CA PRO A 289 -1.75 -20.35 -6.39
C PRO A 289 -1.35 -18.96 -6.88
N ILE A 290 -0.41 -18.33 -6.17
CA ILE A 290 0.16 -17.06 -6.57
C ILE A 290 0.86 -17.25 -7.92
N MET A 291 0.51 -16.40 -8.88
CA MET A 291 1.17 -16.35 -10.18
C MET A 291 2.28 -15.30 -10.15
N CYS A 292 3.36 -15.54 -10.88
CA CYS A 292 4.46 -14.58 -10.97
C CYS A 292 5.04 -14.51 -12.38
N PHE A 293 5.09 -13.30 -12.93
CA PHE A 293 5.83 -13.00 -14.16
C PHE A 293 7.25 -12.57 -13.82
N ASP A 294 8.20 -13.43 -14.17
CA ASP A 294 9.62 -13.21 -13.91
C ASP A 294 10.21 -12.32 -14.99
N CYS A 295 10.61 -11.12 -14.60
CA CYS A 295 11.04 -10.05 -15.50
C CYS A 295 12.47 -9.64 -15.17
N ALA A 296 13.41 -10.57 -15.32
CA ALA A 296 14.82 -10.25 -15.19
C ALA A 296 15.25 -9.24 -16.26
N LYS A 297 16.36 -8.53 -16.00
CA LYS A 297 16.86 -7.49 -16.91
C LYS A 297 17.03 -8.03 -18.33
N GLY A 298 16.35 -7.39 -19.30
CA GLY A 298 16.39 -7.75 -20.72
C GLY A 298 15.46 -8.90 -21.12
N GLN A 299 14.64 -9.45 -20.21
CA GLN A 299 13.68 -10.52 -20.52
C GLN A 299 12.25 -9.99 -20.71
N CYS A 300 11.92 -8.86 -20.10
CA CYS A 300 10.58 -8.28 -20.14
C CYS A 300 10.66 -6.78 -19.82
N ASP A 301 9.79 -6.01 -20.44
CA ASP A 301 9.55 -4.59 -20.16
C ASP A 301 8.07 -4.37 -19.81
N LEU A 302 7.75 -3.19 -19.27
CA LEU A 302 6.37 -2.77 -19.04
C LEU A 302 5.69 -2.36 -20.37
N ASP A 303 5.53 -3.33 -21.27
CA ASP A 303 5.07 -3.16 -22.65
C ASP A 303 3.75 -3.88 -22.96
N GLU A 304 3.28 -3.77 -24.20
CA GLU A 304 2.04 -4.39 -24.67
C GLU A 304 2.10 -5.92 -24.61
N ALA A 305 3.29 -6.52 -24.79
CA ALA A 305 3.46 -7.97 -24.75
C ALA A 305 3.27 -8.52 -23.33
N LEU A 306 3.89 -7.89 -22.32
CA LEU A 306 3.65 -8.22 -20.93
C LEU A 306 2.20 -7.90 -20.54
N ALA A 307 1.65 -6.76 -20.96
CA ALA A 307 0.27 -6.39 -20.64
C ALA A 307 -0.75 -7.40 -21.21
N ALA A 308 -0.54 -7.89 -22.43
CA ALA A 308 -1.35 -8.95 -23.03
C ALA A 308 -1.28 -10.26 -22.22
N ARG A 309 -0.08 -10.64 -21.75
CA ARG A 309 0.09 -11.82 -20.88
C ARG A 309 -0.65 -11.65 -19.56
N VAL A 310 -0.52 -10.49 -18.91
CA VAL A 310 -1.22 -10.17 -17.66
C VAL A 310 -2.73 -10.23 -17.86
N ARG A 311 -3.29 -9.54 -18.88
CA ARG A 311 -4.72 -9.58 -19.20
C ARG A 311 -5.24 -10.99 -19.46
N SER A 312 -4.42 -11.88 -20.02
CA SER A 312 -4.81 -13.28 -20.24
C SER A 312 -4.97 -14.08 -18.94
N CYS A 313 -4.42 -13.59 -17.83
CA CYS A 313 -4.43 -14.20 -16.50
C CYS A 313 -5.39 -13.52 -15.52
N LEU A 314 -5.84 -12.30 -15.81
CA LEU A 314 -6.88 -11.63 -15.02
C LEU A 314 -8.20 -12.38 -15.18
N GLY A 315 -8.88 -12.58 -14.06
CA GLY A 315 -10.02 -13.48 -13.92
C GLY A 315 -11.10 -13.30 -15.00
N LYS A 316 -11.14 -14.23 -15.95
CA LYS A 316 -12.39 -14.55 -16.65
C LYS A 316 -13.24 -15.38 -15.69
N ASP A 317 -14.25 -14.73 -15.12
CA ASP A 317 -15.48 -15.25 -14.53
C ASP A 317 -15.44 -16.70 -13.99
N TRP A 318 -15.65 -16.89 -12.68
CA TRP A 318 -15.67 -18.21 -12.03
C TRP A 318 -16.62 -19.23 -12.69
N ARG A 319 -17.66 -18.76 -13.40
CA ARG A 319 -18.55 -19.59 -14.23
C ARG A 319 -17.85 -20.25 -15.42
N SER A 320 -16.70 -19.73 -15.86
CA SER A 320 -15.85 -20.32 -16.88
C SER A 320 -15.00 -21.47 -16.35
N TRP A 321 -14.81 -21.58 -15.03
CA TRP A 321 -13.98 -22.61 -14.40
C TRP A 321 -14.53 -24.02 -14.65
N PHE A 322 -15.85 -24.19 -14.59
CA PHE A 322 -16.54 -25.44 -14.95
C PHE A 322 -16.42 -25.81 -16.45
N ARG A 323 -16.17 -24.83 -17.33
CA ARG A 323 -15.98 -25.08 -18.77
C ARG A 323 -14.51 -25.20 -19.19
N SER A 324 -13.55 -24.91 -18.30
CA SER A 324 -12.11 -24.83 -18.65
C SER A 324 -11.29 -26.09 -18.34
N TRP A 325 -11.90 -27.19 -17.87
CA TRP A 325 -11.22 -28.48 -17.66
C TRP A 325 -10.51 -29.04 -18.92
N ILE A 326 -10.73 -28.45 -20.10
CA ILE A 326 -10.20 -28.91 -21.39
C ILE A 326 -9.03 -28.04 -21.91
N ARG A 327 -8.71 -26.89 -21.28
CA ARG A 327 -7.57 -26.06 -21.71
C ARG A 327 -6.79 -25.53 -20.52
N THR A 328 -5.55 -26.01 -20.38
CA THR A 328 -4.56 -25.44 -19.46
C THR A 328 -4.43 -23.93 -19.71
N PRO A 329 -4.54 -23.08 -18.68
CA PRO A 329 -4.30 -21.65 -18.86
C PRO A 329 -2.84 -21.42 -19.24
N LYS A 330 -2.59 -20.53 -20.21
CA LYS A 330 -1.25 -20.11 -20.67
C LYS A 330 -0.46 -19.26 -19.65
N CYS A 331 -0.91 -19.22 -18.40
CA CYS A 331 -0.35 -18.40 -17.34
C CYS A 331 0.73 -19.20 -16.59
N PRO A 332 1.89 -18.60 -16.27
CA PRO A 332 2.88 -19.27 -15.45
C PRO A 332 2.30 -19.51 -14.06
N ARG A 333 2.07 -20.78 -13.73
CA ARG A 333 1.74 -21.22 -12.38
C ARG A 333 3.01 -21.67 -11.69
N PHE A 334 3.28 -21.10 -10.53
CA PHE A 334 4.22 -21.71 -9.60
C PHE A 334 3.41 -22.67 -8.73
N GLU A 335 3.39 -23.94 -9.12
CA GLU A 335 2.93 -25.01 -8.23
C GLU A 335 4.06 -25.30 -7.24
N LEU A 336 3.79 -25.12 -5.95
CA LEU A 336 4.72 -25.37 -4.84
C LEU A 336 5.01 -26.87 -4.62
N GLU A 337 4.66 -27.76 -5.56
CA GLU A 337 4.76 -29.20 -5.39
C GLU A 337 6.22 -29.69 -5.39
N TYR A 338 6.55 -30.44 -4.33
CA TYR A 338 7.73 -31.31 -4.16
C TYR A 338 9.10 -30.66 -3.92
N TRP A 339 9.31 -30.09 -2.72
CA TRP A 339 10.63 -30.06 -2.08
C TRP A 339 10.75 -31.18 -1.03
N ARG A 340 10.77 -32.43 -1.51
CA ARG A 340 11.57 -33.50 -0.90
C ARG A 340 12.59 -33.90 -1.96
N HIS A 341 13.87 -33.89 -1.61
CA HIS A 341 15.03 -34.25 -2.43
C HIS A 341 15.68 -33.15 -3.28
N THR A 342 16.38 -32.23 -2.61
CA THR A 342 17.76 -31.83 -3.00
C THR A 342 18.48 -31.30 -1.75
N GLU A 343 18.58 -32.15 -0.73
CA GLU A 343 19.67 -32.12 0.25
C GLU A 343 20.47 -33.43 0.11
N VAL A 344 20.90 -33.78 -1.09
CA VAL A 344 21.97 -34.77 -1.29
C VAL A 344 22.74 -34.39 -2.55
N ALA A 345 23.97 -33.90 -2.35
CA ALA A 345 25.14 -33.97 -3.24
C ALA A 345 26.00 -32.69 -3.18
N VAL A 346 26.46 -32.31 -2.00
CA VAL A 346 27.80 -31.71 -1.84
C VAL A 346 28.53 -32.49 -0.75
N ARG A 347 28.84 -33.75 -1.10
CA ARG A 347 29.96 -34.50 -0.53
C ARG A 347 30.59 -35.24 -1.69
N GLY A 348 31.79 -34.84 -2.08
CA GLY A 348 32.63 -35.58 -3.01
C GLY A 348 32.99 -34.82 -4.28
N SER A 349 33.98 -33.93 -4.14
CA SER A 349 35.06 -33.74 -5.12
C SER A 349 36.18 -32.98 -4.45
#